data_AF-A0A0C9VJX7-F1
#
_entry.id   AF-A0A0C9VJX7-F1
#
_cell.length_a   1.000
_cell.length_b   1.000
_cell.length_c   1.000
_cell.angle_alpha   90.00
_cell.angle_beta   90.00
_cell.angle_gamma   90.00
#
_symmetry.space_group_name_H-M   'P 1'
#
loop_
_entity.id
_entity.type
_entity.pdbx_description
1 polymer ?
#
loop_
_entity_poly.entity_id
_entity_poly.type
_entity_poly.pdbx_seq_one_letter_code
_entity_poly.pdbx_strand_id
1 'polypeptide(L)'
;MKFSTIILVALRQINEFVAHNGVAPIPNPSAPLPAGQDGLKLSNDPAHPFITPGPDDLRGSCPALNTLANNGYLPRNGVGRPDQIVTAVMEGLNLGNDFAKFLVYQAFLMNSNPLTNLMSIGMKTPLTGQDPPKPALVGGLSQHGTFEGDTSMSRVDAFFGDPAAFNQTRFNDFLSFATKYGANGTYDINATAELRFERPQDSIMTNPQLVFTSPRILSAYSEAVFPLVYFVDGRLNNRQLTQDAGSSFFANQRVPADFHRPPAPVSFEIIEPMVNQIFTKHPFTPGVNHGRNNYVLQPKTPALSDFCRIYGDIVLRVVPGQYPKPTCQLKDALNKNLGFFYDTVKFQHNCTQAFPYDKY
;
A
#
# COMPACT_ATOMS: atom_id res chain seq x y z
N MET A 1 18.29 -24.66 -7.12
CA MET A 1 19.71 -24.23 -7.19
C MET A 1 20.03 -23.19 -8.26
N LYS A 2 19.38 -23.12 -9.45
CA LYS A 2 19.70 -22.07 -10.46
C LYS A 2 19.12 -20.67 -10.16
N PHE A 3 17.95 -20.56 -9.52
CA PHE A 3 17.31 -19.27 -9.24
C PHE A 3 18.03 -18.44 -8.16
N SER A 4 18.48 -19.07 -7.07
CA SER A 4 19.21 -18.40 -6.00
C SER A 4 20.51 -17.76 -6.50
N THR A 5 21.20 -18.39 -7.46
CA THR A 5 22.41 -17.83 -8.09
C THR A 5 22.12 -16.58 -8.90
N ILE A 6 21.02 -16.54 -9.67
CA ILE A 6 20.63 -15.37 -10.48
C ILE A 6 20.26 -14.18 -9.59
N ILE A 7 19.51 -14.44 -8.52
CA ILE A 7 19.13 -13.42 -7.55
C ILE A 7 20.36 -12.83 -6.85
N LEU A 8 21.29 -13.68 -6.41
CA LEU A 8 22.54 -13.25 -5.79
C LEU A 8 23.42 -12.44 -6.76
N VAL A 9 23.44 -12.80 -8.05
CA VAL A 9 24.17 -12.04 -9.08
C VAL A 9 23.54 -10.66 -9.28
N ALA A 10 22.22 -10.55 -9.40
CA ALA A 10 21.53 -9.28 -9.55
C ALA A 10 21.72 -8.36 -8.33
N LEU A 11 21.62 -8.93 -7.12
CA LEU A 11 21.91 -8.24 -5.86
C LEU A 11 23.33 -7.70 -5.81
N ARG A 12 24.30 -8.55 -6.16
CA ARG A 12 25.70 -8.18 -6.19
C ARG A 12 25.94 -7.05 -7.19
N GLN A 13 25.34 -7.10 -8.37
CA GLN A 13 25.43 -6.03 -9.37
C GLN A 13 24.86 -4.70 -8.87
N ILE A 14 23.70 -4.71 -8.22
CA ILE A 14 23.10 -3.48 -7.65
C ILE A 14 23.97 -2.92 -6.52
N ASN A 15 24.46 -3.78 -5.63
CA ASN A 15 25.32 -3.35 -4.53
C ASN A 15 26.69 -2.85 -5.02
N GLU A 16 27.30 -3.52 -6.00
CA GLU A 16 28.54 -3.05 -6.64
C GLU A 16 28.30 -1.70 -7.35
N PHE A 17 27.18 -1.56 -8.06
CA PHE A 17 26.83 -0.29 -8.70
C PHE A 17 26.68 0.84 -7.68
N VAL A 18 25.93 0.63 -6.60
CA VAL A 18 25.72 1.63 -5.55
C VAL A 18 27.01 1.89 -4.77
N ALA A 19 27.85 0.88 -4.53
CA ALA A 19 29.16 1.08 -3.90
C ALA A 19 30.08 1.98 -4.73
N HIS A 20 30.02 1.86 -6.07
CA HIS A 20 30.82 2.69 -6.97
C HIS A 20 30.21 4.08 -7.25
N ASN A 21 28.89 4.19 -7.34
CA ASN A 21 28.20 5.40 -7.80
C ASN A 21 27.46 6.15 -6.67
N GLY A 22 27.37 5.56 -5.47
CA GLY A 22 26.65 6.08 -4.31
C GLY A 22 25.12 5.88 -4.37
N VAL A 23 24.50 5.88 -5.56
CA VAL A 23 23.05 5.75 -5.75
C VAL A 23 22.72 5.12 -7.11
N ALA A 24 21.68 4.28 -7.15
CA ALA A 24 21.15 3.70 -8.38
C ALA A 24 20.39 4.75 -9.22
N PRO A 25 20.23 4.55 -10.54
CA PRO A 25 19.39 5.42 -11.34
C PRO A 25 17.96 5.43 -10.82
N ILE A 26 17.46 6.62 -10.52
CA ILE A 26 16.06 6.85 -10.12
C ILE A 26 15.32 7.39 -11.36
N PRO A 27 14.55 6.56 -12.09
CA PRO A 27 13.79 7.01 -13.25
C PRO A 27 12.64 7.93 -12.81
N ASN A 28 12.09 8.67 -13.77
CA ASN A 28 10.84 9.39 -13.54
C ASN A 28 9.69 8.38 -13.34
N PRO A 29 8.66 8.74 -12.54
CA PRO A 29 7.44 7.95 -12.43
C PRO A 29 6.83 7.63 -13.80
N SER A 30 6.29 6.42 -13.97
CA SER A 30 5.63 6.01 -15.21
C SER A 30 4.53 6.99 -15.62
N ALA A 31 4.48 7.33 -16.91
CA ALA A 31 3.39 8.09 -17.49
C ALA A 31 2.07 7.29 -17.43
N PRO A 32 0.91 7.93 -17.65
CA PRO A 32 -0.34 7.22 -17.86
C PRO A 32 -0.22 6.14 -18.95
N LEU A 33 -1.09 5.13 -18.88
CA LEU A 33 -1.16 4.13 -19.94
C LEU A 33 -1.43 4.82 -21.30
N PRO A 34 -0.89 4.29 -22.41
CA PRO A 34 -1.14 4.86 -23.73
C PRO A 34 -2.64 4.96 -24.03
N ALA A 35 -3.03 5.97 -24.81
CA ALA A 35 -4.43 6.17 -25.18
C ALA A 35 -5.04 4.88 -25.78
N GLY A 36 -6.22 4.50 -25.28
CA GLY A 36 -6.91 3.26 -25.67
C GLY A 36 -6.40 1.99 -24.98
N GLN A 37 -5.38 2.09 -24.12
CA GLN A 37 -4.88 0.99 -23.30
C GLN A 37 -5.30 1.11 -21.83
N ASP A 38 -6.26 1.96 -21.51
CA ASP A 38 -6.81 2.23 -20.17
C ASP A 38 -8.26 1.75 -20.01
N GLY A 39 -8.75 0.95 -20.97
CA GLY A 39 -10.09 0.35 -20.94
C GLY A 39 -10.15 -1.01 -20.24
N LEU A 40 -11.32 -1.65 -20.37
CA LEU A 40 -11.54 -3.06 -20.00
C LEU A 40 -10.49 -3.95 -20.67
N LYS A 41 -9.85 -4.80 -19.86
CA LYS A 41 -8.84 -5.75 -20.29
C LYS A 41 -8.89 -6.96 -19.36
N LEU A 42 -8.78 -8.16 -19.93
CA LEU A 42 -8.60 -9.39 -19.17
C LEU A 42 -7.26 -9.30 -18.41
N SER A 43 -7.29 -9.33 -17.08
CA SER A 43 -6.07 -9.22 -16.27
C SER A 43 -5.42 -10.58 -15.96
N ASN A 44 -6.12 -11.68 -16.23
CA ASN A 44 -5.57 -13.03 -16.14
C ASN A 44 -5.40 -13.59 -17.56
N ASP A 45 -4.45 -13.02 -18.29
CA ASP A 45 -4.13 -13.40 -19.67
C ASP A 45 -2.90 -14.37 -19.73
N PRO A 46 -2.61 -14.98 -20.90
CA PRO A 46 -1.45 -15.86 -21.05
C PRO A 46 -0.08 -15.22 -20.81
N ALA A 47 0.03 -13.89 -20.86
CA ALA A 47 1.26 -13.17 -20.52
C ALA A 47 1.41 -12.96 -19.01
N HIS A 48 0.31 -13.03 -18.26
CA HIS A 48 0.26 -12.85 -16.81
C HIS A 48 -0.30 -14.09 -16.07
N PRO A 49 0.24 -15.31 -16.31
CA PRO A 49 -0.28 -16.51 -15.66
C PRO A 49 -0.01 -16.47 -14.16
N PHE A 50 -0.96 -17.00 -13.39
CA PHE A 50 -0.75 -17.24 -11.98
C PHE A 50 0.34 -18.29 -11.76
N ILE A 51 1.28 -18.00 -10.87
CA ILE A 51 2.28 -18.94 -10.36
C ILE A 51 2.29 -18.81 -8.84
N THR A 52 2.16 -19.94 -8.14
CA THR A 52 2.27 -20.01 -6.68
C THR A 52 3.64 -19.47 -6.26
N PRO A 53 3.71 -18.53 -5.28
CA PRO A 53 4.98 -18.01 -4.80
C PRO A 53 5.82 -19.12 -4.17
N GLY A 54 7.11 -19.13 -4.48
CA GLY A 54 8.08 -20.02 -3.87
C GLY A 54 8.51 -19.56 -2.46
N PRO A 55 9.34 -20.34 -1.76
CA PRO A 55 9.79 -20.03 -0.39
C PRO A 55 10.54 -18.71 -0.25
N ASP A 56 11.21 -18.24 -1.30
CA ASP A 56 12.00 -17.00 -1.33
C ASP A 56 11.22 -15.81 -1.92
N ASP A 57 9.97 -16.01 -2.34
CA ASP A 57 9.14 -14.97 -2.96
C ASP A 57 8.38 -14.19 -1.88
N LEU A 58 8.58 -12.88 -1.84
CA LEU A 58 8.03 -12.03 -0.78
C LEU A 58 6.60 -11.59 -1.08
N ARG A 59 5.71 -11.79 -0.11
CA ARG A 59 4.33 -11.28 -0.10
C ARG A 59 4.09 -10.55 1.22
N GLY A 60 3.18 -9.59 1.20
CA GLY A 60 2.94 -8.70 2.34
C GLY A 60 1.48 -8.55 2.74
N SER A 61 1.19 -7.45 3.42
CA SER A 61 -0.16 -7.09 3.87
C SER A 61 -1.09 -6.64 2.73
N CYS A 62 -0.55 -6.24 1.58
CA CYS A 62 -1.35 -5.76 0.44
C CYS A 62 -1.79 -6.90 -0.50
N PRO A 63 -3.10 -7.28 -0.53
CA PRO A 63 -3.58 -8.36 -1.39
C PRO A 63 -3.43 -8.04 -2.89
N ALA A 64 -3.54 -6.77 -3.29
CA ALA A 64 -3.40 -6.35 -4.68
C ALA A 64 -1.98 -6.59 -5.20
N LEU A 65 -0.95 -6.09 -4.50
CA LEU A 65 0.44 -6.28 -4.92
C LEU A 65 0.86 -7.75 -4.86
N ASN A 66 0.38 -8.50 -3.87
CA ASN A 66 0.62 -9.93 -3.78
C ASN A 66 0.08 -10.68 -5.01
N THR A 67 -1.14 -10.34 -5.40
CA THR A 67 -1.80 -10.89 -6.59
C THR A 67 -1.04 -10.51 -7.87
N LEU A 68 -0.66 -9.24 -8.02
CA LEU A 68 0.08 -8.76 -9.19
C LEU A 68 1.46 -9.43 -9.32
N ALA A 69 2.16 -9.68 -8.21
CA ALA A 69 3.40 -10.45 -8.22
C ALA A 69 3.17 -11.94 -8.54
N ASN A 70 2.10 -12.54 -8.03
CA ASN A 70 1.70 -13.92 -8.39
C ASN A 70 1.26 -14.07 -9.84
N ASN A 71 0.84 -13.00 -10.50
CA ASN A 71 0.48 -12.98 -11.92
C ASN A 71 1.61 -12.43 -12.81
N GLY A 72 2.75 -12.02 -12.26
CA GLY A 72 3.91 -11.57 -13.05
C GLY A 72 3.82 -10.15 -13.61
N TYR A 73 2.82 -9.35 -13.19
CA TYR A 73 2.82 -7.90 -13.42
C TYR A 73 3.96 -7.21 -12.66
N LEU A 74 4.33 -7.77 -11.50
CA LEU A 74 5.52 -7.42 -10.73
C LEU A 74 6.55 -8.54 -10.80
N PRO A 75 7.83 -8.25 -10.50
CA PRO A 75 8.81 -9.28 -10.21
C PRO A 75 8.24 -10.27 -9.19
N ARG A 76 8.23 -11.56 -9.55
CA ARG A 76 7.55 -12.61 -8.76
C ARG A 76 8.16 -12.80 -7.38
N ASN A 77 9.43 -12.43 -7.21
CA ASN A 77 10.13 -12.40 -5.93
C ASN A 77 9.62 -11.32 -4.96
N GLY A 78 8.73 -10.42 -5.40
CA GLY A 78 8.14 -9.38 -4.57
C GLY A 78 9.04 -8.17 -4.33
N VAL A 79 10.10 -7.97 -5.13
CA VAL A 79 10.98 -6.80 -5.04
C VAL A 79 11.02 -6.07 -6.38
N GLY A 80 10.62 -4.80 -6.38
CA GLY A 80 10.55 -3.98 -7.58
C GLY A 80 10.86 -2.52 -7.32
N ARG A 81 11.12 -1.78 -8.39
CA ARG A 81 11.27 -0.32 -8.33
C ARG A 81 9.90 0.37 -8.29
N PRO A 82 9.80 1.60 -7.75
CA PRO A 82 8.56 2.39 -7.78
C PRO A 82 7.91 2.51 -9.15
N ASP A 83 8.67 2.80 -10.20
CA ASP A 83 8.15 2.93 -11.58
C ASP A 83 7.48 1.64 -12.08
N GLN A 84 8.09 0.49 -11.78
CA GLN A 84 7.55 -0.82 -12.14
C GLN A 84 6.25 -1.10 -11.39
N ILE A 85 6.17 -0.68 -10.12
CA ILE A 85 4.98 -0.90 -9.29
C ILE A 85 3.84 0.01 -9.73
N VAL A 86 4.11 1.27 -10.07
CA VAL A 86 3.13 2.17 -10.70
C VAL A 86 2.59 1.54 -11.99
N THR A 87 3.46 1.04 -12.87
CA THR A 87 3.02 0.37 -14.11
C THR A 87 2.16 -0.87 -13.81
N ALA A 88 2.57 -1.73 -12.87
CA ALA A 88 1.86 -2.97 -12.57
C ALA A 88 0.43 -2.73 -12.07
N VAL A 89 0.22 -1.74 -11.20
CA VAL A 89 -1.12 -1.45 -10.67
C VAL A 89 -2.03 -0.78 -11.70
N MET A 90 -1.47 0.02 -12.62
CA MET A 90 -2.20 0.52 -13.78
C MET A 90 -2.58 -0.61 -14.74
N GLU A 91 -1.63 -1.46 -15.11
CA GLU A 91 -1.84 -2.54 -16.07
C GLU A 91 -2.80 -3.61 -15.56
N GLY A 92 -2.60 -4.11 -14.34
CA GLY A 92 -3.38 -5.23 -13.83
C GLY A 92 -4.74 -4.86 -13.23
N LEU A 93 -4.87 -3.66 -12.67
CA LEU A 93 -6.05 -3.25 -11.89
C LEU A 93 -6.62 -1.87 -12.29
N ASN A 94 -6.05 -1.20 -13.29
CA ASN A 94 -6.49 0.10 -13.77
C ASN A 94 -6.56 1.20 -12.69
N LEU A 95 -5.60 1.20 -11.77
CA LEU A 95 -5.40 2.36 -10.90
C LEU A 95 -5.04 3.56 -11.77
N GLY A 96 -5.67 4.71 -11.54
CA GLY A 96 -5.30 5.93 -12.25
C GLY A 96 -3.91 6.41 -11.87
N ASN A 97 -3.23 7.02 -12.84
CA ASN A 97 -1.78 7.24 -12.77
C ASN A 97 -1.35 8.09 -11.58
N ASP A 98 -2.07 9.18 -11.29
CA ASP A 98 -1.76 10.05 -10.15
C ASP A 98 -1.97 9.34 -8.82
N PHE A 99 -3.04 8.56 -8.69
CA PHE A 99 -3.33 7.78 -7.49
C PHE A 99 -2.33 6.62 -7.30
N ALA A 100 -1.96 5.92 -8.37
CA ALA A 100 -0.93 4.90 -8.36
C ALA A 100 0.42 5.46 -7.88
N LYS A 101 0.83 6.62 -8.42
CA LYS A 101 2.05 7.31 -7.98
C LYS A 101 1.96 7.71 -6.51
N PHE A 102 0.83 8.26 -6.07
CA PHE A 102 0.64 8.66 -4.68
C PHE A 102 0.89 7.49 -3.72
N LEU A 103 0.20 6.36 -3.95
CA LEU A 103 0.32 5.16 -3.11
C LEU A 103 1.75 4.60 -3.13
N VAL A 104 2.36 4.49 -4.31
CA VAL A 104 3.68 3.87 -4.46
C VAL A 104 4.78 4.74 -3.86
N TYR A 105 4.79 6.04 -4.13
CA TYR A 105 5.85 6.92 -3.60
C TYR A 105 5.70 7.22 -2.11
N GLN A 106 4.46 7.27 -1.60
CA GLN A 106 4.21 7.27 -0.15
C GLN A 106 4.86 6.05 0.50
N ALA A 107 4.52 4.85 0.02
CA ALA A 107 5.03 3.60 0.57
C ALA A 107 6.55 3.48 0.40
N PHE A 108 7.09 3.91 -0.75
CA PHE A 108 8.51 3.89 -1.03
C PHE A 108 9.30 4.74 -0.03
N LEU A 109 8.91 6.00 0.17
CA LEU A 109 9.56 6.92 1.09
C LEU A 109 9.56 6.41 2.54
N MET A 110 8.53 5.65 2.91
CA MET A 110 8.34 5.17 4.28
C MET A 110 9.02 3.83 4.56
N ASN A 111 9.26 2.98 3.56
CA ASN A 111 9.65 1.58 3.80
C ASN A 111 10.74 1.01 2.91
N SER A 112 11.23 1.77 1.94
CA SER A 112 12.11 1.25 0.88
C SER A 112 13.53 1.82 0.95
N ASN A 113 14.40 1.31 0.08
CA ASN A 113 15.78 1.77 0.02
C ASN A 113 15.91 2.88 -1.03
N PRO A 114 16.11 4.15 -0.62
CA PRO A 114 16.25 5.27 -1.56
C PRO A 114 17.55 5.20 -2.38
N LEU A 115 18.59 4.51 -1.90
CA LEU A 115 19.88 4.42 -2.58
C LEU A 115 19.85 3.40 -3.72
N THR A 116 19.16 2.27 -3.54
CA THR A 116 19.03 1.24 -4.59
C THR A 116 17.79 1.42 -5.46
N ASN A 117 16.86 2.29 -5.03
CA ASN A 117 15.56 2.48 -5.65
C ASN A 117 14.69 1.21 -5.71
N LEU A 118 14.78 0.38 -4.66
CA LEU A 118 14.06 -0.90 -4.57
C LEU A 118 13.16 -0.96 -3.35
N MET A 119 11.97 -1.53 -3.55
CA MET A 119 10.94 -1.79 -2.55
C MET A 119 10.60 -3.27 -2.50
N SER A 120 10.54 -3.82 -1.27
CA SER A 120 9.89 -5.11 -1.00
C SER A 120 8.40 -4.90 -0.78
N ILE A 121 7.55 -5.68 -1.44
CA ILE A 121 6.10 -5.69 -1.20
C ILE A 121 5.70 -6.48 0.06
N GLY A 122 6.67 -7.14 0.70
CA GLY A 122 6.49 -7.90 1.94
C GLY A 122 7.38 -7.38 3.06
N MET A 123 7.98 -8.30 3.80
CA MET A 123 8.92 -8.00 4.89
C MET A 123 10.28 -7.51 4.39
N LYS A 124 11.12 -7.07 5.35
CA LYS A 124 12.52 -6.69 5.12
C LYS A 124 13.28 -7.80 4.43
N THR A 125 14.14 -7.42 3.49
CA THR A 125 14.94 -8.37 2.70
C THR A 125 16.28 -7.77 2.33
N PRO A 126 17.36 -8.56 2.26
CA PRO A 126 18.62 -8.08 1.68
C PRO A 126 18.48 -7.73 0.19
N LEU A 127 17.42 -8.17 -0.50
CA LEU A 127 17.17 -7.91 -1.91
C LEU A 127 17.03 -6.43 -2.27
N THR A 128 16.76 -5.56 -1.29
CA THR A 128 16.74 -4.11 -1.47
C THR A 128 18.12 -3.47 -1.31
N GLY A 129 19.17 -4.26 -1.15
CA GLY A 129 20.57 -3.84 -0.98
C GLY A 129 20.90 -3.34 0.43
N GLN A 130 22.10 -2.77 0.58
CA GLN A 130 22.60 -2.32 1.87
C GLN A 130 21.76 -1.17 2.44
N ASP A 131 21.38 -1.31 3.72
CA ASP A 131 20.58 -0.31 4.41
C ASP A 131 21.32 1.03 4.55
N PRO A 132 20.61 2.16 4.40
CA PRO A 132 21.08 3.46 4.87
C PRO A 132 21.35 3.46 6.39
N PRO A 133 22.06 4.48 6.90
CA PRO A 133 22.28 4.62 8.34
C PRO A 133 20.97 4.63 9.14
N LYS A 134 21.01 4.04 10.34
CA LYS A 134 19.92 4.14 11.32
C LYS A 134 19.56 5.60 11.59
N PRO A 135 18.27 5.91 11.87
CA PRO A 135 17.17 5.01 12.20
C PRO A 135 16.36 4.47 11.01
N ALA A 136 16.82 4.62 9.77
CA ALA A 136 16.14 4.08 8.59
C ALA A 136 15.88 2.56 8.72
N LEU A 137 14.64 2.14 8.45
CA LEU A 137 14.23 0.74 8.65
C LEU A 137 14.41 -0.09 7.38
N VAL A 138 14.04 0.46 6.22
CA VAL A 138 14.01 -0.26 4.93
C VAL A 138 13.32 -1.62 5.11
N GLY A 139 12.14 -1.57 5.73
CA GLY A 139 11.48 -2.76 6.25
C GLY A 139 10.54 -3.46 5.27
N GLY A 140 10.36 -2.92 4.06
CA GLY A 140 9.33 -3.38 3.13
C GLY A 140 7.91 -2.98 3.58
N LEU A 141 6.91 -3.25 2.74
CA LEU A 141 5.52 -2.82 3.01
C LEU A 141 4.92 -3.40 4.28
N SER A 142 5.42 -4.54 4.76
CA SER A 142 4.95 -5.17 5.99
C SER A 142 5.63 -4.66 7.26
N GLN A 143 6.49 -3.63 7.16
CA GLN A 143 7.05 -2.95 8.31
C GLN A 143 5.96 -2.21 9.08
N HIS A 144 5.71 -2.68 10.30
CA HIS A 144 4.76 -2.07 11.21
C HIS A 144 5.17 -0.66 11.64
N GLY A 145 4.19 0.23 11.75
CA GLY A 145 4.30 1.55 12.39
C GLY A 145 4.74 2.69 11.46
N THR A 146 5.05 2.39 10.20
CA THR A 146 5.28 3.41 9.16
C THR A 146 4.07 3.47 8.24
N PHE A 147 3.89 2.48 7.35
CA PHE A 147 2.77 2.35 6.41
C PHE A 147 1.77 1.29 6.87
N GLU A 148 2.25 0.07 7.10
CA GLU A 148 1.46 -0.99 7.73
C GLU A 148 1.11 -0.55 9.15
N GLY A 149 -0.12 -0.85 9.55
CA GLY A 149 -0.58 -0.56 10.90
C GLY A 149 -1.84 -1.32 11.25
N ASP A 150 -2.22 -1.17 12.50
CA ASP A 150 -3.32 -1.88 13.14
C ASP A 150 -4.67 -1.70 12.42
N THR A 151 -5.65 -2.50 12.83
CA THR A 151 -7.04 -2.50 12.37
C THR A 151 -7.22 -3.01 10.93
N SER A 152 -6.31 -3.83 10.44
CA SER A 152 -6.43 -4.41 9.09
C SER A 152 -7.67 -5.31 8.93
N MET A 153 -8.21 -5.42 7.71
CA MET A 153 -9.46 -6.17 7.47
C MET A 153 -9.27 -7.70 7.45
N SER A 154 -8.07 -8.17 7.09
CA SER A 154 -7.75 -9.60 6.89
C SER A 154 -6.40 -10.02 7.45
N ARG A 155 -5.70 -9.10 8.13
CA ARG A 155 -4.41 -9.31 8.81
C ARG A 155 -4.63 -9.01 10.29
N VAL A 156 -3.81 -9.60 11.16
CA VAL A 156 -3.82 -9.26 12.59
C VAL A 156 -2.94 -8.04 12.84
N ASP A 157 -3.25 -7.29 13.89
CA ASP A 157 -2.35 -6.25 14.40
C ASP A 157 -1.00 -6.87 14.77
N ALA A 158 0.09 -6.12 14.58
CA ALA A 158 1.44 -6.59 14.82
C ALA A 158 1.67 -7.04 16.28
N PHE A 159 0.90 -6.51 17.22
CA PHE A 159 0.92 -6.95 18.62
C PHE A 159 0.56 -8.44 18.79
N PHE A 160 -0.30 -8.99 17.93
CA PHE A 160 -0.78 -10.37 18.03
C PHE A 160 0.01 -11.38 17.18
N GLY A 161 0.87 -10.91 16.27
CA GLY A 161 1.62 -11.80 15.39
C GLY A 161 2.13 -11.09 14.14
N ASP A 162 2.30 -11.86 13.06
CA ASP A 162 2.77 -11.35 11.78
C ASP A 162 1.69 -10.50 11.08
N PRO A 163 1.90 -9.18 10.92
CA PRO A 163 0.93 -8.30 10.26
C PRO A 163 0.90 -8.46 8.73
N ALA A 164 1.83 -9.21 8.14
CA ALA A 164 1.82 -9.52 6.70
C ALA A 164 0.88 -10.69 6.37
N ALA A 165 0.80 -11.67 7.27
CA ALA A 165 0.15 -12.95 7.02
C ALA A 165 -1.37 -12.82 6.89
N PHE A 166 -1.95 -13.50 5.90
CA PHE A 166 -3.39 -13.65 5.79
C PHE A 166 -3.94 -14.37 7.03
N ASN A 167 -4.98 -13.80 7.64
CA ASN A 167 -5.63 -14.37 8.80
C ASN A 167 -7.06 -14.78 8.48
N GLN A 168 -7.32 -16.10 8.49
CA GLN A 168 -8.62 -16.67 8.15
C GLN A 168 -9.72 -16.19 9.10
N THR A 169 -9.45 -16.05 10.41
CA THR A 169 -10.45 -15.57 11.37
C THR A 169 -10.90 -14.14 11.04
N ARG A 170 -9.96 -13.23 10.79
CA ARG A 170 -10.27 -11.86 10.38
C ARG A 170 -10.98 -11.80 9.03
N PHE A 171 -10.61 -12.67 8.10
CA PHE A 171 -11.32 -12.76 6.84
C PHE A 171 -12.73 -13.35 6.97
N ASN A 172 -12.96 -14.26 7.91
CA ASN A 172 -14.31 -14.74 8.22
C ASN A 172 -15.19 -13.61 8.75
N ASP A 173 -14.65 -12.69 9.57
CA ASP A 173 -15.36 -11.48 9.96
C ASP A 173 -15.71 -10.62 8.74
N PHE A 174 -14.77 -10.41 7.82
CA PHE A 174 -15.02 -9.69 6.57
C PHE A 174 -16.21 -10.30 5.79
N LEU A 175 -16.24 -11.63 5.62
CA LEU A 175 -17.34 -12.34 4.94
C LEU A 175 -18.66 -12.27 5.72
N SER A 176 -18.60 -12.32 7.05
CA SER A 176 -19.77 -12.16 7.93
C SER A 176 -20.40 -10.77 7.78
N PHE A 177 -19.58 -9.72 7.74
CA PHE A 177 -20.04 -8.36 7.51
C PHE A 177 -20.62 -8.16 6.10
N ALA A 178 -20.00 -8.74 5.08
CA ALA A 178 -20.55 -8.78 3.72
C ALA A 178 -21.95 -9.43 3.72
N THR A 179 -22.08 -10.61 4.35
CA THR A 179 -23.36 -11.33 4.47
C THR A 179 -24.43 -10.53 5.20
N LYS A 180 -24.05 -9.85 6.29
CA LYS A 180 -24.99 -9.18 7.19
C LYS A 180 -25.44 -7.81 6.68
N TYR A 181 -24.54 -7.05 6.05
CA TYR A 181 -24.75 -5.64 5.76
C TYR A 181 -24.72 -5.28 4.28
N GLY A 182 -24.20 -6.17 3.42
CA GLY A 182 -24.10 -5.91 2.00
C GLY A 182 -25.24 -6.51 1.19
N ALA A 183 -25.52 -5.89 0.05
CA ALA A 183 -26.51 -6.38 -0.91
C ALA A 183 -26.13 -7.79 -1.39
N ASN A 184 -27.07 -8.73 -1.31
CA ASN A 184 -26.89 -10.13 -1.73
C ASN A 184 -25.67 -10.81 -1.09
N GLY A 185 -25.28 -10.41 0.13
CA GLY A 185 -24.13 -10.94 0.84
C GLY A 185 -22.77 -10.58 0.23
N THR A 186 -22.71 -9.55 -0.61
CA THR A 186 -21.47 -9.01 -1.18
C THR A 186 -20.80 -8.04 -0.22
N TYR A 187 -19.49 -7.85 -0.37
CA TYR A 187 -18.80 -6.74 0.27
C TYR A 187 -19.04 -5.48 -0.57
N ASP A 188 -19.93 -4.62 -0.09
CA ASP A 188 -20.29 -3.34 -0.69
C ASP A 188 -19.97 -2.17 0.26
N ILE A 189 -20.39 -0.95 -0.09
CA ILE A 189 -20.13 0.25 0.71
C ILE A 189 -20.76 0.19 2.12
N ASN A 190 -21.89 -0.51 2.30
CA ASN A 190 -22.54 -0.64 3.59
C ASN A 190 -21.76 -1.61 4.49
N ALA A 191 -21.40 -2.78 3.96
CA ALA A 191 -20.54 -3.73 4.67
C ALA A 191 -19.18 -3.11 5.02
N THR A 192 -18.62 -2.31 4.10
CA THR A 192 -17.37 -1.57 4.31
C THR A 192 -17.46 -0.62 5.50
N ALA A 193 -18.53 0.18 5.58
CA ALA A 193 -18.70 1.14 6.67
C ALA A 193 -18.78 0.46 8.04
N GLU A 194 -19.56 -0.62 8.14
CA GLU A 194 -19.72 -1.36 9.38
C GLU A 194 -18.43 -2.09 9.79
N LEU A 195 -17.75 -2.73 8.84
CA LEU A 195 -16.48 -3.42 9.11
C LEU A 195 -15.38 -2.44 9.51
N ARG A 196 -15.28 -1.30 8.80
CA ARG A 196 -14.26 -0.29 9.11
C ARG A 196 -14.52 0.34 10.47
N PHE A 197 -15.76 0.52 10.88
CA PHE A 197 -16.10 0.99 12.22
C PHE A 197 -15.76 -0.03 13.30
N GLU A 198 -16.03 -1.32 13.08
CA GLU A 198 -15.81 -2.35 14.09
C GLU A 198 -14.31 -2.56 14.40
N ARG A 199 -13.45 -2.61 13.38
CA ARG A 199 -12.04 -3.02 13.56
C ARG A 199 -11.23 -2.13 14.52
N PRO A 200 -11.31 -0.78 14.48
CA PRO A 200 -10.72 0.06 15.51
C PRO A 200 -11.29 -0.22 16.90
N GLN A 201 -12.59 -0.49 17.03
CA GLN A 201 -13.20 -0.81 18.32
C GLN A 201 -12.66 -2.12 18.88
N ASP A 202 -12.59 -3.18 18.07
CA ASP A 202 -11.99 -4.45 18.47
C ASP A 202 -10.53 -4.26 18.90
N SER A 203 -9.76 -3.48 18.15
CA SER A 203 -8.36 -3.22 18.47
C SER A 203 -8.21 -2.36 19.74
N ILE A 204 -9.12 -1.40 19.99
CA ILE A 204 -9.18 -0.63 21.24
C ILE A 204 -9.35 -1.58 22.43
N MET A 205 -10.24 -2.57 22.30
CA MET A 205 -10.54 -3.50 23.38
C MET A 205 -9.45 -4.54 23.62
N THR A 206 -8.73 -4.96 22.57
CA THR A 206 -7.88 -6.15 22.62
C THR A 206 -6.38 -5.85 22.51
N ASN A 207 -5.97 -4.86 21.72
CA ASN A 207 -4.57 -4.52 21.45
C ASN A 207 -4.10 -3.43 22.44
N PRO A 208 -3.29 -3.74 23.47
CA PRO A 208 -2.82 -2.75 24.44
C PRO A 208 -1.88 -1.69 23.87
N GLN A 209 -1.38 -1.88 22.65
CA GLN A 209 -0.41 -1.03 21.97
C GLN A 209 -0.95 -0.43 20.68
N LEU A 210 -2.27 -0.45 20.47
CA LEU A 210 -2.92 0.12 19.28
C LEU A 210 -2.38 1.51 18.94
N VAL A 211 -1.96 1.70 17.69
CA VAL A 211 -1.65 3.02 17.11
C VAL A 211 -2.54 3.26 15.90
N PHE A 212 -3.51 4.15 16.04
CA PHE A 212 -4.39 4.57 14.95
C PHE A 212 -4.32 6.08 14.72
N THR A 213 -3.18 6.51 14.19
CA THR A 213 -2.85 7.92 13.93
C THR A 213 -2.46 8.15 12.46
N SER A 214 -1.97 9.33 12.09
CA SER A 214 -1.47 9.63 10.75
C SER A 214 -0.10 8.94 10.51
N PRO A 215 0.14 8.36 9.32
CA PRO A 215 -0.74 8.33 8.15
C PRO A 215 -1.72 7.14 8.11
N ARG A 216 -1.71 6.25 9.11
CA ARG A 216 -2.53 5.02 9.13
C ARG A 216 -4.03 5.28 8.98
N ILE A 217 -4.57 6.35 9.58
CA ILE A 217 -6.01 6.65 9.41
C ILE A 217 -6.40 6.85 7.94
N LEU A 218 -5.54 7.48 7.13
CA LEU A 218 -5.79 7.64 5.69
C LEU A 218 -5.79 6.28 5.00
N SER A 219 -4.71 5.51 5.16
CA SER A 219 -4.57 4.22 4.47
C SER A 219 -5.66 3.24 4.90
N ALA A 220 -5.97 3.16 6.20
CA ALA A 220 -6.98 2.26 6.76
C ALA A 220 -8.40 2.50 6.20
N TYR A 221 -8.77 3.75 5.91
CA TYR A 221 -10.08 4.07 5.32
C TYR A 221 -10.06 3.92 3.79
N SER A 222 -9.00 4.34 3.11
CA SER A 222 -8.86 4.14 1.65
C SER A 222 -8.84 2.66 1.27
N GLU A 223 -8.04 1.85 1.99
CA GLU A 223 -7.93 0.41 1.78
C GLU A 223 -9.27 -0.32 1.97
N ALA A 224 -10.16 0.20 2.82
CA ALA A 224 -11.46 -0.40 3.06
C ALA A 224 -12.38 -0.35 1.83
N VAL A 225 -12.24 0.68 0.98
CA VAL A 225 -13.05 0.86 -0.23
C VAL A 225 -12.40 0.33 -1.51
N PHE A 226 -11.08 0.10 -1.52
CA PHE A 226 -10.36 -0.46 -2.68
C PHE A 226 -10.97 -1.75 -3.24
N PRO A 227 -11.43 -2.73 -2.44
CA PRO A 227 -12.02 -3.95 -2.98
C PRO A 227 -13.30 -3.69 -3.77
N LEU A 228 -14.02 -2.60 -3.49
CA LEU A 228 -15.26 -2.22 -4.19
C LEU A 228 -15.00 -1.78 -5.64
N VAL A 229 -13.77 -1.38 -5.96
CA VAL A 229 -13.43 -0.87 -7.29
C VAL A 229 -12.43 -1.75 -8.01
N TYR A 230 -11.39 -2.23 -7.33
CA TYR A 230 -10.28 -2.93 -7.98
C TYR A 230 -10.45 -4.44 -8.02
N PHE A 231 -11.31 -5.01 -7.16
CA PHE A 231 -11.55 -6.47 -7.12
C PHE A 231 -12.92 -6.88 -7.66
N VAL A 232 -13.77 -5.92 -8.02
CA VAL A 232 -15.01 -6.16 -8.76
C VAL A 232 -14.68 -6.25 -10.24
N ASP A 233 -15.21 -7.26 -10.93
CA ASP A 233 -15.03 -7.38 -12.38
C ASP A 233 -15.55 -6.11 -13.09
N GLY A 234 -14.69 -5.49 -13.90
CA GLY A 234 -14.95 -4.22 -14.55
C GLY A 234 -16.15 -4.23 -15.49
N ARG A 235 -16.58 -5.41 -15.98
CA ARG A 235 -17.80 -5.54 -16.80
C ARG A 235 -19.07 -5.34 -15.98
N LEU A 236 -19.01 -5.59 -14.67
CA LEU A 236 -20.14 -5.38 -13.75
C LEU A 236 -20.19 -3.95 -13.24
N ASN A 237 -19.03 -3.41 -12.82
CA ASN A 237 -18.87 -2.06 -12.29
C ASN A 237 -19.95 -1.62 -11.25
N ASN A 238 -20.47 -2.58 -10.48
CA ASN A 238 -21.59 -2.40 -9.57
C ASN A 238 -21.16 -2.15 -8.11
N ARG A 239 -19.84 -2.13 -7.85
CA ARG A 239 -19.22 -1.94 -6.54
C ARG A 239 -19.62 -2.96 -5.47
N GLN A 240 -19.99 -4.17 -5.91
CA GLN A 240 -20.40 -5.28 -5.06
C GLN A 240 -19.42 -6.44 -5.24
N LEU A 241 -18.46 -6.57 -4.32
CA LEU A 241 -17.47 -7.63 -4.37
C LEU A 241 -18.08 -8.93 -3.85
N THR A 242 -18.16 -9.95 -4.71
CA THR A 242 -18.62 -11.27 -4.30
C THR A 242 -17.63 -11.91 -3.31
N GLN A 243 -18.14 -12.79 -2.45
CA GLN A 243 -17.29 -13.51 -1.48
C GLN A 243 -16.23 -14.38 -2.17
N ASP A 244 -16.55 -14.95 -3.34
CA ASP A 244 -15.60 -15.73 -4.13
C ASP A 244 -14.46 -14.86 -4.68
N ALA A 245 -14.79 -13.70 -5.25
CA ALA A 245 -13.78 -12.75 -5.73
C ALA A 245 -12.93 -12.23 -4.56
N GLY A 246 -13.57 -11.87 -3.44
CA GLY A 246 -12.87 -11.50 -2.21
C GLY A 246 -11.90 -12.58 -1.74
N SER A 247 -12.34 -13.84 -1.68
CA SER A 247 -11.49 -14.97 -1.30
C SER A 247 -10.33 -15.18 -2.28
N SER A 248 -10.57 -14.98 -3.58
CA SER A 248 -9.53 -15.07 -4.61
C SER A 248 -8.40 -14.05 -4.39
N PHE A 249 -8.73 -12.78 -4.14
CA PHE A 249 -7.71 -11.74 -3.95
C PHE A 249 -7.07 -11.76 -2.55
N PHE A 250 -7.85 -11.96 -1.49
CA PHE A 250 -7.34 -11.86 -0.12
C PHE A 250 -6.64 -13.13 0.36
N ALA A 251 -7.26 -14.30 0.15
CA ALA A 251 -6.74 -15.58 0.64
C ALA A 251 -5.83 -16.25 -0.40
N ASN A 252 -6.31 -16.36 -1.63
CA ASN A 252 -5.58 -17.07 -2.70
C ASN A 252 -4.56 -16.19 -3.41
N GLN A 253 -4.65 -14.86 -3.25
CA GLN A 253 -3.79 -13.86 -3.88
C GLN A 253 -3.69 -14.08 -5.39
N ARG A 254 -4.85 -14.24 -6.03
CA ARG A 254 -5.00 -14.64 -7.43
C ARG A 254 -6.06 -13.79 -8.12
N VAL A 255 -5.75 -13.32 -9.32
CA VAL A 255 -6.75 -12.71 -10.21
C VAL A 255 -7.75 -13.80 -10.63
N PRO A 256 -9.07 -13.60 -10.45
CA PRO A 256 -10.07 -14.57 -10.91
C PRO A 256 -9.95 -14.85 -12.41
N ALA A 257 -10.33 -16.06 -12.83
CA ALA A 257 -9.97 -16.59 -14.16
C ALA A 257 -10.38 -15.68 -15.34
N ASP A 258 -11.61 -15.14 -15.29
CA ASP A 258 -12.20 -14.28 -16.32
C ASP A 258 -12.29 -12.80 -15.88
N PHE A 259 -11.47 -12.40 -14.89
CA PHE A 259 -11.53 -11.05 -14.33
C PHE A 259 -11.05 -10.01 -15.34
N HIS A 260 -11.89 -9.01 -15.57
CA HIS A 260 -11.52 -7.80 -16.29
C HIS A 260 -11.27 -6.65 -15.30
N ARG A 261 -10.16 -5.94 -15.45
CA ARG A 261 -9.91 -4.70 -14.67
C ARG A 261 -10.99 -3.63 -14.98
N PRO A 262 -11.13 -2.58 -14.14
CA PRO A 262 -12.10 -1.51 -14.35
C PRO A 262 -12.07 -0.92 -15.78
N PRO A 263 -13.20 -0.42 -16.31
CA PRO A 263 -13.32 0.06 -17.69
C PRO A 263 -12.63 1.40 -17.95
N ALA A 264 -12.22 2.09 -16.90
CA ALA A 264 -11.49 3.35 -16.95
C ALA A 264 -10.56 3.45 -15.72
N PRO A 265 -9.50 4.27 -15.78
CA PRO A 265 -8.65 4.51 -14.63
C PRO A 265 -9.43 5.04 -13.43
N VAL A 266 -9.22 4.44 -12.26
CA VAL A 266 -9.87 4.86 -11.01
C VAL A 266 -8.87 5.61 -10.14
N SER A 267 -9.16 6.86 -9.81
CA SER A 267 -8.30 7.75 -9.00
C SER A 267 -9.05 8.34 -7.79
N PHE A 268 -8.48 9.37 -7.18
CA PHE A 268 -9.00 10.12 -6.04
C PHE A 268 -10.49 10.48 -6.15
N GLU A 269 -10.94 10.93 -7.32
CA GLU A 269 -12.31 11.39 -7.57
C GLU A 269 -13.39 10.29 -7.39
N ILE A 270 -12.99 9.02 -7.47
CA ILE A 270 -13.87 7.88 -7.18
C ILE A 270 -13.67 7.38 -5.74
N ILE A 271 -12.42 7.35 -5.26
CA ILE A 271 -12.07 6.81 -3.94
C ILE A 271 -12.56 7.71 -2.81
N GLU A 272 -12.28 9.01 -2.87
CA GLU A 272 -12.53 9.96 -1.78
C GLU A 272 -14.01 10.07 -1.40
N PRO A 273 -14.97 10.14 -2.34
CA PRO A 273 -16.38 10.15 -1.98
C PRO A 273 -16.80 8.90 -1.19
N MET A 274 -16.27 7.73 -1.54
CA MET A 274 -16.57 6.49 -0.81
C MET A 274 -15.92 6.48 0.58
N VAL A 275 -14.67 6.95 0.69
CA VAL A 275 -13.99 7.12 1.98
C VAL A 275 -14.77 8.08 2.87
N ASN A 276 -15.21 9.22 2.34
CA ASN A 276 -16.00 10.20 3.07
C ASN A 276 -17.36 9.63 3.49
N GLN A 277 -18.00 8.84 2.63
CA GLN A 277 -19.28 8.18 2.92
C GLN A 277 -19.16 7.23 4.12
N ILE A 278 -18.14 6.35 4.13
CA ILE A 278 -17.97 5.41 5.26
C ILE A 278 -17.52 6.13 6.54
N PHE A 279 -16.70 7.17 6.43
CA PHE A 279 -16.26 7.96 7.59
C PHE A 279 -17.40 8.78 8.19
N THR A 280 -18.24 9.41 7.37
CA THR A 280 -19.36 10.23 7.87
C THR A 280 -20.42 9.37 8.56
N LYS A 281 -20.58 8.10 8.13
CA LYS A 281 -21.47 7.16 8.81
C LYS A 281 -21.02 6.86 10.24
N HIS A 282 -19.71 6.67 10.43
CA HIS A 282 -19.10 6.34 11.72
C HIS A 282 -17.79 7.14 11.92
N PRO A 283 -17.88 8.43 12.30
CA PRO A 283 -16.70 9.28 12.45
C PRO A 283 -15.79 8.76 13.55
N PHE A 284 -14.48 8.85 13.33
CA PHE A 284 -13.48 8.37 14.27
C PHE A 284 -12.34 9.38 14.47
N THR A 285 -11.90 9.52 15.72
CA THR A 285 -10.82 10.43 16.09
C THR A 285 -9.51 9.65 16.29
N PRO A 286 -8.40 10.06 15.65
CA PRO A 286 -7.09 9.44 15.84
C PRO A 286 -6.64 9.34 17.30
N GLY A 287 -5.87 8.31 17.62
CA GLY A 287 -5.46 8.01 18.99
C GLY A 287 -4.60 6.76 19.13
N VAL A 288 -4.23 6.46 20.37
CA VAL A 288 -3.38 5.32 20.73
C VAL A 288 -3.89 4.66 22.02
N ASN A 289 -3.61 3.37 22.20
CA ASN A 289 -3.86 2.69 23.47
C ASN A 289 -2.68 2.81 24.43
N HIS A 290 -3.00 3.00 25.71
CA HIS A 290 -2.08 2.85 26.84
C HIS A 290 -2.52 1.68 27.73
N GLY A 291 -2.35 0.45 27.22
CA GLY A 291 -3.01 -0.73 27.77
C GLY A 291 -4.36 -0.99 27.10
N ARG A 292 -4.94 -2.16 27.34
CA ARG A 292 -6.22 -2.56 26.72
C ARG A 292 -7.35 -1.65 27.20
N ASN A 293 -8.25 -1.30 26.29
CA ASN A 293 -9.42 -0.46 26.59
C ASN A 293 -9.05 0.90 27.24
N ASN A 294 -7.89 1.45 26.91
CA ASN A 294 -7.43 2.75 27.39
C ASN A 294 -6.97 3.60 26.21
N TYR A 295 -7.94 3.97 25.36
CA TYR A 295 -7.70 4.72 24.14
C TYR A 295 -7.62 6.21 24.42
N VAL A 296 -6.45 6.79 24.18
CA VAL A 296 -6.17 8.22 24.37
C VAL A 296 -6.14 8.91 23.02
N LEU A 297 -7.03 9.89 22.88
CA LEU A 297 -7.15 10.70 21.68
C LEU A 297 -5.87 11.49 21.43
N GLN A 298 -5.49 11.61 20.16
CA GLN A 298 -4.34 12.38 19.71
C GLN A 298 -4.81 13.55 18.83
N PRO A 299 -5.41 14.60 19.43
CA PRO A 299 -6.09 15.68 18.69
C PRO A 299 -5.15 16.55 17.85
N LYS A 300 -3.83 16.45 18.05
CA LYS A 300 -2.82 17.11 17.22
C LYS A 300 -2.51 16.33 15.93
N THR A 301 -2.93 15.06 15.86
CA THR A 301 -2.81 14.26 14.65
C THR A 301 -3.75 14.84 13.59
N PRO A 302 -3.31 14.98 12.33
CA PRO A 302 -4.20 15.35 11.23
C PRO A 302 -5.43 14.45 11.16
N ALA A 303 -6.61 15.04 11.01
CA ALA A 303 -7.84 14.30 10.76
C ALA A 303 -7.84 13.74 9.34
N LEU A 304 -8.66 12.72 9.07
CA LEU A 304 -8.78 12.10 7.74
C LEU A 304 -9.10 13.12 6.63
N SER A 305 -9.91 14.13 6.94
CA SER A 305 -10.29 15.20 6.01
C SER A 305 -9.18 16.20 5.72
N ASP A 306 -8.13 16.27 6.53
CA ASP A 306 -7.01 17.20 6.37
C ASP A 306 -5.86 16.55 5.60
N PHE A 307 -6.12 16.28 4.31
CA PHE A 307 -5.21 15.57 3.43
C PHE A 307 -3.81 16.24 3.37
N CYS A 308 -3.75 17.57 3.26
CA CYS A 308 -2.48 18.27 3.16
C CYS A 308 -1.68 18.23 4.47
N ARG A 309 -2.32 18.20 5.64
CA ARG A 309 -1.57 17.94 6.88
C ARG A 309 -1.12 16.49 7.01
N ILE A 310 -1.86 15.50 6.49
CA ILE A 310 -1.38 14.11 6.43
C ILE A 310 -0.16 13.99 5.52
N TYR A 311 -0.22 14.61 4.33
CA TYR A 311 0.95 14.74 3.44
C TYR A 311 2.13 15.40 4.18
N GLY A 312 1.90 16.53 4.85
CA GLY A 312 2.92 17.23 5.61
C GLY A 312 3.50 16.38 6.74
N ASP A 313 2.67 15.58 7.42
CA ASP A 313 3.09 14.67 8.48
C ASP A 313 4.01 13.56 7.96
N ILE A 314 3.74 13.01 6.78
CA ILE A 314 4.64 12.06 6.13
C ILE A 314 5.98 12.73 5.82
N VAL A 315 5.95 13.89 5.15
CA VAL A 315 7.14 14.57 4.64
C VAL A 315 8.00 15.20 5.75
N LEU A 316 7.38 15.71 6.82
CA LEU A 316 8.06 16.48 7.86
C LEU A 316 8.30 15.70 9.16
N ARG A 317 7.58 14.60 9.41
CA ARG A 317 7.76 13.77 10.61
C ARG A 317 8.19 12.35 10.29
N VAL A 318 7.46 11.63 9.44
CA VAL A 318 7.72 10.20 9.21
C VAL A 318 9.04 9.97 8.46
N VAL A 319 9.22 10.65 7.32
CA VAL A 319 10.45 10.50 6.50
C VAL A 319 11.68 11.04 7.25
N PRO A 320 11.68 12.24 7.87
CA PRO A 320 12.81 12.73 8.65
C PRO A 320 13.06 11.94 9.94
N GLY A 321 12.02 11.33 10.51
CA GLY A 321 12.18 10.42 11.65
C GLY A 321 13.04 9.20 11.33
N GLN A 322 13.04 8.75 10.06
CA GLN A 322 13.90 7.67 9.57
C GLN A 322 15.24 8.19 9.02
N TYR A 323 15.23 9.38 8.43
CA TYR A 323 16.41 10.00 7.82
C TYR A 323 16.62 11.41 8.42
N PRO A 324 17.15 11.52 9.65
CA PRO A 324 17.22 12.80 10.35
C PRO A 324 18.31 13.73 9.83
N LYS A 325 19.41 13.18 9.31
CA LYS A 325 20.56 13.93 8.77
C LYS A 325 21.13 13.23 7.53
N PRO A 326 20.36 13.08 6.44
CA PRO A 326 20.87 12.45 5.24
C PRO A 326 21.94 13.35 4.61
N THR A 327 23.02 12.76 4.12
CA THR A 327 24.10 13.46 3.44
C THR A 327 24.26 12.96 2.01
N CYS A 328 24.83 13.81 1.15
CA CYS A 328 25.23 13.47 -0.22
C CYS A 328 24.11 12.77 -1.02
N GLN A 329 24.40 11.61 -1.60
CA GLN A 329 23.49 10.89 -2.49
C GLN A 329 22.19 10.44 -1.82
N LEU A 330 22.21 10.20 -0.49
CA LEU A 330 20.99 9.85 0.24
C LEU A 330 20.02 11.03 0.30
N LYS A 331 20.54 12.25 0.55
CA LYS A 331 19.74 13.48 0.55
C LYS A 331 19.14 13.73 -0.83
N ASP A 332 19.94 13.58 -1.89
CA ASP A 332 19.49 13.80 -3.27
C ASP A 332 18.42 12.77 -3.68
N ALA A 333 18.61 11.50 -3.33
CA ALA A 333 17.64 10.45 -3.58
C ALA A 333 16.31 10.69 -2.86
N LEU A 334 16.36 11.11 -1.59
CA LEU A 334 15.18 11.46 -0.81
C LEU A 334 14.46 12.66 -1.40
N ASN A 335 15.17 13.77 -1.69
CA ASN A 335 14.59 14.97 -2.30
C ASN A 335 13.93 14.67 -3.64
N LYS A 336 14.55 13.83 -4.48
CA LYS A 336 13.98 13.42 -5.75
C LYS A 336 12.65 12.66 -5.58
N ASN A 337 12.61 11.68 -4.68
CA ASN A 337 11.39 10.91 -4.41
C ASN A 337 10.31 11.74 -3.69
N LEU A 338 10.70 12.68 -2.83
CA LEU A 338 9.79 13.67 -2.23
C LEU A 338 9.16 14.59 -3.29
N GLY A 339 9.93 14.99 -4.31
CA GLY A 339 9.41 15.71 -5.47
C GLY A 339 8.35 14.89 -6.22
N PHE A 340 8.64 13.62 -6.49
CA PHE A 340 7.67 12.72 -7.13
C PHE A 340 6.40 12.51 -6.30
N PHE A 341 6.53 12.38 -4.98
CA PHE A 341 5.38 12.29 -4.09
C PHE A 341 4.57 13.60 -4.09
N TYR A 342 5.24 14.76 -4.02
CA TYR A 342 4.58 16.06 -4.09
C TYR A 342 3.78 16.27 -5.39
N ASP A 343 4.33 15.85 -6.52
CA ASP A 343 3.68 15.98 -7.82
C ASP A 343 2.29 15.32 -7.88
N THR A 344 2.03 14.34 -7.01
CA THR A 344 0.73 13.63 -6.92
C THR A 344 -0.31 14.39 -6.11
N VAL A 345 0.11 15.27 -5.20
CA VAL A 345 -0.79 16.00 -4.28
C VAL A 345 -0.98 17.47 -4.68
N LYS A 346 -0.14 17.99 -5.59
CA LYS A 346 -0.21 19.39 -6.02
C LYS A 346 -1.47 19.73 -6.82
N PHE A 347 -1.93 18.82 -7.69
CA PHE A 347 -3.06 19.10 -8.58
C PHE A 347 -4.41 18.76 -7.92
N GLN A 348 -4.52 17.56 -7.34
CA GLN A 348 -5.78 17.08 -6.75
C GLN A 348 -6.12 17.80 -5.44
N HIS A 349 -5.12 18.14 -4.63
CA HIS A 349 -5.34 18.70 -3.28
C HIS A 349 -4.79 20.10 -3.08
N ASN A 350 -4.03 20.64 -4.04
CA ASN A 350 -3.39 21.95 -3.93
C ASN A 350 -2.54 22.11 -2.66
N CYS A 351 -1.86 21.04 -2.24
CA CYS A 351 -0.97 21.11 -1.09
C CYS A 351 0.29 21.93 -1.42
N THR A 352 0.86 22.57 -0.40
CA THR A 352 2.16 23.26 -0.52
C THR A 352 3.30 22.26 -0.42
N GLN A 353 4.31 22.38 -1.29
CA GLN A 353 5.50 21.53 -1.20
C GLN A 353 6.22 21.77 0.12
N ALA A 354 6.67 20.69 0.76
CA ALA A 354 7.41 20.72 2.00
C ALA A 354 8.83 20.20 1.74
N PHE A 355 9.81 20.86 2.35
CA PHE A 355 11.23 20.61 2.09
C PHE A 355 11.95 20.26 3.41
N PRO A 356 11.94 18.99 3.84
CA PRO A 356 12.47 18.60 5.14
C PRO A 356 14.00 18.75 5.26
N TYR A 357 14.73 18.86 4.14
CA TYR A 357 16.19 18.81 4.10
C TYR A 357 16.86 20.08 3.55
N ASP A 358 16.11 21.15 3.27
CA ASP A 358 16.67 22.39 2.70
C ASP A 358 17.44 23.23 3.72
N LYS A 359 17.23 22.98 5.03
CA LYS A 359 17.89 23.71 6.12
C LYS A 359 19.22 23.12 6.57
N TYR A 360 19.70 22.06 5.91
CA TYR A 360 20.87 21.27 6.34
C TYR A 360 21.88 21.08 5.22
#